data_AF-A0A6A4V623-F1
#
_entry.id   AF-A0A6A4V623-F1
#
_cell.length_a   1.000
_cell.length_b   1.000
_cell.length_c   1.000
_cell.angle_alpha   90.00
_cell.angle_beta   90.00
_cell.angle_gamma   90.00
#
_symmetry.space_group_name_H-M   'P 1'
#
loop_
_entity.id
_entity.type
_entity.pdbx_description
1 polymer ?
#
loop_
_entity_poly.entity_id
_entity_poly.type
_entity_poly.pdbx_seq_one_letter_code
_entity_poly.pdbx_strand_id
1 'polypeptide(L)' 'MNEKKVLVEISARHAHVTQADLETLFGVGAVLHVKKNLSQPGQYASEEKVDLVGPKS' A
#
# COMPACT_ATOMS: atom_id res chain seq x y z
N MET A 1 25.53 20.35 -18.98
CA MET A 1 24.38 19.42 -18.96
C MET A 1 23.81 19.49 -17.55
N ASN A 2 22.59 20.02 -17.38
CA ASN A 2 21.97 20.03 -16.06
C ASN A 2 21.68 18.58 -15.64
N GLU A 3 22.34 18.11 -14.58
CA GLU A 3 22.07 16.83 -13.93
C GLU A 3 20.65 16.88 -13.33
N LYS A 4 19.66 16.42 -14.10
CA LYS A 4 18.30 16.21 -13.59
C LYS A 4 18.30 14.96 -12.72
N LYS A 5 18.56 15.11 -11.43
CA LYS A 5 18.40 14.05 -10.44
C LYS A 5 16.91 13.83 -10.20
N VAL A 6 16.47 12.58 -10.33
CA VAL A 6 15.09 12.15 -10.06
C VAL A 6 15.10 11.30 -8.80
N LEU A 7 14.12 11.51 -7.93
CA LEU A 7 13.93 10.67 -6.76
C LEU A 7 13.52 9.26 -7.19
N VAL A 8 14.23 8.25 -6.72
CA VAL A 8 13.93 6.84 -6.99
C VAL A 8 13.56 6.18 -5.67
N GLU A 9 12.43 5.49 -5.66
CA GLU A 9 11.97 4.68 -4.52
C GLU A 9 11.71 3.24 -4.96
N ILE A 10 11.86 2.29 -4.03
CA ILE A 10 11.66 0.87 -4.28
C ILE A 10 10.25 0.48 -3.84
N SER A 11 9.50 -0.15 -4.75
CA SER A 11 8.18 -0.69 -4.46
C SER A 11 8.27 -2.18 -4.16
N ALA A 12 8.02 -2.56 -2.89
CA ALA A 12 7.85 -3.95 -2.50
C ALA A 12 6.45 -4.46 -2.87
N ARG A 13 6.19 -5.77 -2.70
CA ARG A 13 4.84 -6.33 -2.91
C ARG A 13 3.84 -5.64 -1.98
N HIS A 14 2.79 -5.09 -2.58
CA HIS A 14 1.70 -4.41 -1.91
C HIS A 14 0.40 -4.61 -2.71
N ALA A 15 -0.73 -4.28 -2.10
CA ALA A 15 -2.03 -4.32 -2.74
C ALA A 15 -2.78 -3.01 -2.45
N HIS A 16 -3.60 -2.59 -3.40
CA HIS A 16 -4.60 -1.56 -3.18
C HIS A 16 -5.95 -2.24 -3.04
N VAL A 17 -6.77 -1.77 -2.12
CA VAL A 17 -8.07 -2.39 -1.80
C VAL A 17 -9.18 -1.37 -1.92
N THR A 18 -10.37 -1.85 -2.27
CA THR A 18 -11.60 -1.06 -2.14
C THR A 18 -12.05 -1.07 -0.68
N GLN A 19 -12.98 -0.18 -0.32
CA GLN A 19 -13.59 -0.20 1.01
C GLN A 19 -14.30 -1.54 1.29
N ALA A 20 -14.99 -2.11 0.29
CA ALA A 20 -15.69 -3.39 0.44
C ALA A 20 -14.73 -4.55 0.73
N ASP A 21 -13.58 -4.60 0.05
CA ASP A 21 -12.57 -5.64 0.29
C ASP A 21 -11.88 -5.44 1.63
N LEU A 22 -11.60 -4.18 2.01
CA LEU A 22 -11.02 -3.84 3.31
C LEU A 22 -11.92 -4.33 4.45
N GLU A 23 -13.23 -4.09 4.35
CA GLU A 23 -14.19 -4.56 5.34
C GLU A 23 -14.34 -6.08 5.37
N THR A 24 -14.22 -6.72 4.21
CA THR A 24 -14.22 -8.19 4.14
C THR A 24 -13.00 -8.80 4.83
N LEU A 25 -11.84 -8.15 4.71
CA LEU A 25 -10.57 -8.64 5.25
C LEU A 25 -10.36 -8.27 6.73
N PHE A 26 -10.77 -7.08 7.16
CA PHE A 26 -10.46 -6.52 8.48
C PHE A 26 -11.70 -6.22 9.34
N GLY A 27 -12.92 -6.39 8.81
CA GLY A 27 -14.19 -6.18 9.51
C GLY A 27 -14.95 -4.92 9.06
N VAL A 28 -16.26 -4.92 9.27
CA VAL A 28 -17.16 -3.81 8.86
C VAL A 28 -16.71 -2.49 9.51
N GLY A 29 -16.62 -1.43 8.69
CA GLY A 29 -16.15 -0.12 9.12
C GLY A 29 -14.63 -0.01 9.32
N ALA A 30 -13.86 -1.00 8.88
CA ALA A 30 -12.40 -0.92 8.91
C ALA A 30 -11.88 0.28 8.10
N VAL A 31 -10.81 0.88 8.61
CA VAL A 31 -10.09 2.00 7.99
C VAL A 31 -8.61 1.67 7.94
N LEU A 32 -7.91 2.16 6.92
CA LEU A 32 -6.46 2.01 6.82
C LEU A 32 -5.75 3.03 7.71
N HIS A 33 -4.76 2.58 8.45
CA HIS A 33 -3.97 3.44 9.33
C HIS A 33 -2.65 3.81 8.66
N VAL A 34 -2.33 5.11 8.63
CA VAL A 34 -1.11 5.60 7.97
C VAL A 34 0.12 5.16 8.76
N LYS A 35 0.93 4.30 8.15
CA LYS A 35 2.24 3.92 8.69
C LYS A 35 3.35 4.87 8.23
N LYS A 36 3.36 5.21 6.93
CA LYS A 36 4.38 6.08 6.33
C LYS A 36 3.85 6.75 5.07
N ASN A 37 4.03 8.07 4.95
CA ASN A 37 3.76 8.79 3.70
C ASN A 37 4.83 8.48 2.64
N LEU A 38 4.39 8.30 1.39
CA LEU A 38 5.28 8.07 0.25
C LEU A 38 5.71 9.39 -0.38
N SER A 39 6.69 9.35 -1.29
CA SER A 39 7.10 10.55 -2.04
C SER A 39 5.97 11.13 -2.91
N GLN A 40 4.99 10.30 -3.27
CA GLN A 40 3.82 10.70 -4.04
C GLN A 40 2.80 11.40 -3.12
N PRO A 41 2.36 12.63 -3.45
CA PRO A 41 1.41 13.38 -2.63
C PRO A 41 0.11 12.60 -2.36
N GLY A 42 -0.29 12.53 -1.09
CA GLY A 42 -1.51 11.85 -0.65
C GLY A 42 -1.44 10.32 -0.62
N GLN A 43 -0.31 9.72 -1.01
CA GLN A 43 -0.11 8.27 -0.95
C GLN A 43 0.62 7.87 0.32
N TYR A 44 0.25 6.73 0.88
CA TYR A 44 0.83 6.20 2.11
C TYR A 44 0.90 4.67 2.09
N ALA A 45 1.83 4.12 2.85
CA ALA A 45 1.82 2.73 3.26
C ALA A 45 0.97 2.59 4.53
N SER A 46 0.11 1.58 4.59
CA SER A 46 -0.75 1.29 5.73
C SER A 46 -0.05 0.43 6.80
N GLU A 47 -0.62 0.39 8.01
CA GLU A 47 -0.22 -0.58 9.05
C GLU A 47 -0.71 -1.99 8.71
N GLU A 48 -1.89 -2.08 8.08
CA GLU A 48 -2.54 -3.30 7.64
C GLU A 48 -1.70 -4.06 6.60
N LYS A 49 -1.68 -5.39 6.72
CA LYS A 49 -1.01 -6.31 5.79
C LYS A 49 -1.91 -7.49 5.46
N VAL A 50 -1.70 -8.07 4.29
CA VAL A 50 -2.44 -9.23 3.81
C VAL A 50 -1.47 -10.33 3.39
N ASP A 51 -1.90 -11.58 3.55
CA ASP A 51 -1.24 -12.73 2.96
C ASP A 51 -1.82 -13.01 1.57
N LEU A 52 -0.96 -13.07 0.56
CA LEU A 52 -1.36 -13.44 -0.80
C LEU A 52 -1.21 -14.95 -0.97
N VAL A 53 -2.31 -15.68 -0.81
CA VAL A 53 -2.34 -17.14 -0.97
C VAL A 53 -2.70 -17.49 -2.40
N GLY A 54 -1.74 -18.08 -3.12
CA GLY A 54 -1.93 -18.61 -4.47
C GLY A 54 -2.06 -20.14 -4.48
N PRO A 55 -2.32 -20.76 -5.65
CA PRO A 55 -2.46 -22.21 -5.78
C PRO A 55 -1.17 -23.00 -5.53
N LYS A 56 -0.03 -22.32 -5.42
CA LYS A 56 1.27 -22.92 -5.14
C LYS A 56 1.63 -22.55 -3.70
N SER A 57 1.44 -23.50 -2.78
CA SER A 57 1.89 -23.42 -1.39
C SER A 57 3.38 -23.69 -1.26
#